data_AF-A0A2E8QES1-F1
#
_entry.id   AF-A0A2E8QES1-F1
#
_cell.length_a   1.000
_cell.length_b   1.000
_cell.length_c   1.000
_cell.angle_alpha   90.00
_cell.angle_beta   90.00
_cell.angle_gamma   90.00
#
_symmetry.space_group_name_H-M   'P 1'
#
loop_
_entity.id
_entity.type
_entity.pdbx_description
1 polymer ?
#
loop_
_entity_poly.entity_id
_entity_poly.type
_entity_poly.pdbx_seq_one_letter_code
_entity_poly.pdbx_strand_id
1 'polypeptide(L)' 'MRCGLGQFHKPSPEYLKFAKEYGATDILLNQNSDKDNHLLDHNNRWELKDLVSLRRTVESYGMKLSALENVPT' A
#
# COMPACT_ATOMS: atom_id res chain seq x y z
N MET A 1 -6.83 14.88 13.81
CA MET A 1 -6.29 13.51 13.60
C MET A 1 -6.88 12.95 12.31
N ARG A 2 -6.13 12.14 11.55
CA ARG A 2 -6.60 11.49 10.30
C ARG A 2 -6.71 9.98 10.52
N CYS A 3 -7.83 9.37 10.13
CA CYS A 3 -8.03 7.93 10.28
C CYS A 3 -7.35 7.20 9.11
N GLY A 4 -6.57 6.17 9.44
CA GLY A 4 -5.92 5.33 8.45
C GLY A 4 -6.08 3.84 8.78
N LEU A 5 -5.98 3.02 7.74
CA LEU A 5 -6.01 1.57 7.83
C LEU A 5 -4.68 0.98 7.35
N GLY A 6 -4.20 -0.05 8.04
CA GLY A 6 -2.85 -0.59 7.83
C GLY A 6 -2.71 -2.08 8.14
N GLN A 7 -1.46 -2.58 8.07
CA GLN A 7 -1.01 -3.95 8.38
C GLN A 7 -1.31 -5.05 7.34
N PHE A 8 -1.68 -4.69 6.11
CA PHE A 8 -1.93 -5.60 5.00
C PHE A 8 -0.99 -5.31 3.83
N HIS A 9 -0.70 -6.30 2.98
CA HIS A 9 0.41 -6.25 2.03
C HIS A 9 0.02 -5.94 0.58
N LYS A 10 -1.27 -6.09 0.23
CA LYS A 10 -1.81 -5.86 -1.12
C LYS A 10 -2.91 -4.79 -1.11
N PRO A 11 -2.85 -3.78 -1.99
CA PRO A 11 -3.93 -2.82 -2.18
C PRO A 11 -5.06 -3.42 -3.04
N SER A 12 -5.66 -4.54 -2.61
CA SER A 12 -6.71 -5.19 -3.40
C SER A 12 -7.94 -4.27 -3.56
N PRO A 13 -8.68 -4.36 -4.67
CA PRO A 13 -9.90 -3.58 -4.86
C PRO A 13 -10.90 -3.71 -3.71
N GLU A 14 -11.08 -4.93 -3.20
CA GLU A 14 -11.98 -5.24 -2.09
C GLU A 14 -11.55 -4.53 -0.81
N TYR A 15 -10.26 -4.55 -0.50
CA TYR A 15 -9.73 -3.87 0.68
C TYR A 15 -9.84 -2.36 0.55
N LEU A 16 -9.44 -1.79 -0.59
CA LEU A 16 -9.49 -0.33 -0.78
C LEU A 16 -10.93 0.19 -0.76
N LYS A 17 -11.87 -0.58 -1.30
CA LYS A 17 -13.30 -0.28 -1.19
C LYS A 17 -13.77 -0.34 0.26
N PHE A 18 -13.43 -1.39 0.99
CA PHE A 18 -13.73 -1.50 2.43
C PHE A 18 -13.16 -0.30 3.21
N ALA A 19 -11.88 0.04 2.99
CA ALA A 19 -11.23 1.13 3.71
C ALA A 19 -11.92 2.48 3.46
N LYS A 20 -12.33 2.73 2.21
CA LYS A 20 -13.12 3.91 1.85
C LYS A 20 -14.48 3.93 2.55
N GLU A 21 -15.20 2.81 2.53
CA GLU A 21 -16.51 2.67 3.17
C GLU A 21 -16.43 2.79 4.70
N TYR A 22 -15.31 2.36 5.29
CA TYR A 22 -14.99 2.53 6.70
C TYR A 22 -14.66 3.98 7.08
N GLY A 23 -14.46 4.87 6.10
CA GLY A 23 -14.15 6.28 6.32
C GLY A 23 -12.66 6.57 6.53
N ALA A 24 -11.76 5.63 6.18
CA ALA A 24 -10.33 5.89 6.21
C ALA A 24 -9.91 6.83 5.08
N THR A 25 -8.95 7.71 5.37
CA THR A 25 -8.36 8.63 4.37
C THR A 25 -6.93 8.27 4.00
N ASP A 26 -6.28 7.46 4.85
CA ASP A 26 -4.87 7.13 4.76
C ASP A 26 -4.68 5.60 4.78
N ILE A 27 -3.75 5.11 3.96
CA ILE A 27 -3.40 3.70 3.84
C ILE A 27 -1.92 3.50 4.22
N LEU A 28 -1.68 2.49 5.05
CA LEU A 28 -0.35 1.91 5.29
C LEU A 28 -0.34 0.51 4.71
N LEU A 29 0.71 0.14 3.97
CA LEU A 29 0.88 -1.23 3.49
C LEU A 29 2.06 -1.91 4.16
N ASN A 30 1.82 -3.13 4.64
CA ASN A 30 2.89 -3.95 5.19
C ASN A 30 3.62 -4.70 4.06
N GLN A 31 4.83 -4.27 3.70
CA GLN A 31 5.69 -4.93 2.72
C GLN A 31 6.74 -5.76 3.47
N ASN A 32 6.34 -6.93 3.97
CA ASN A 32 7.27 -7.92 4.51
C ASN A 32 8.13 -8.58 3.39
N SER A 33 8.83 -9.67 3.67
CA SER A 33 9.61 -10.40 2.65
C SER A 33 8.85 -11.58 2.02
N ASP A 34 7.51 -11.59 2.09
CA ASP A 34 6.72 -12.66 1.47
C ASP A 34 6.73 -12.56 -0.06
N LYS A 35 6.77 -13.73 -0.71
CA LYS A 35 6.73 -13.87 -2.18
C LYS A 35 5.46 -13.30 -2.80
N ASP A 36 4.43 -13.09 -2.00
CA ASP A 36 3.15 -12.58 -2.42
C ASP A 36 3.06 -11.05 -2.35
N ASN A 37 4.12 -10.31 -2.04
CA ASN A 37 4.00 -8.86 -1.91
C ASN A 37 3.73 -8.14 -3.23
N HIS A 38 2.97 -7.03 -3.11
CA HIS A 38 2.61 -6.21 -4.26
C HIS A 38 3.84 -5.49 -4.85
N LEU A 39 4.78 -5.08 -4.00
CA LEU A 39 6.08 -4.57 -4.44
C LEU A 39 7.07 -5.73 -4.49
N LEU A 40 7.58 -6.00 -5.68
CA LEU A 40 8.65 -6.97 -5.86
C LEU A 40 9.97 -6.37 -5.43
N ASP A 41 10.77 -7.16 -4.71
CA ASP A 41 12.15 -6.81 -4.41
C ASP A 41 13.06 -7.14 -5.59
N HIS A 42 13.84 -6.17 -6.04
CA HIS A 42 14.79 -6.27 -7.13
C HIS A 42 16.21 -5.98 -6.64
N ASN A 43 16.82 -6.95 -5.94
CA ASN A 43 18.13 -6.82 -5.29
C ASN A 43 18.14 -5.74 -4.18
N ASN A 44 17.30 -5.94 -3.16
CA ASN A 44 17.14 -5.07 -1.98
C ASN A 44 16.71 -3.64 -2.34
N ARG A 45 15.89 -3.50 -3.39
CA ARG A 45 15.35 -2.20 -3.82
C ARG A 45 14.03 -2.36 -4.56
N TRP A 46 13.19 -1.36 -4.40
CA TRP A 46 12.01 -1.16 -5.23
C TRP A 46 12.30 -0.25 -6.40
N GLU A 47 11.63 -0.50 -7.52
CA GLU A 47 11.67 0.41 -8.66
C GLU A 47 10.67 1.55 -8.48
N LEU A 48 11.06 2.74 -8.93
CA LEU A 48 10.20 3.93 -8.89
C LEU A 48 8.86 3.70 -9.59
N LYS A 49 8.86 2.98 -10.71
CA LYS A 49 7.63 2.69 -11.48
C LYS A 49 6.61 1.92 -10.65
N ASP A 50 7.05 0.97 -9.82
CA ASP A 50 6.19 0.10 -9.03
C ASP A 50 5.65 0.87 -7.83
N LEU A 51 6.48 1.71 -7.20
CA LEU A 51 6.05 2.66 -6.16
C LEU A 51 5.01 3.66 -6.66
N VAL A 52 5.21 4.22 -7.86
CA VAL A 52 4.25 5.15 -8.47
C VAL A 52 2.95 4.44 -8.82
N SER A 53 3.02 3.22 -9.36
CA SER A 53 1.85 2.38 -9.66
C SER A 53 1.04 2.08 -8.39
N LEU A 54 1.72 1.69 -7.31
CA LEU A 54 1.12 1.44 -6.00
C LEU A 54 0.41 2.67 -5.45
N ARG A 55 1.09 3.83 -5.45
CA ARG A 55 0.51 5.10 -5.00
C ARG A 55 -0.75 5.44 -5.80
N ARG A 56 -0.69 5.36 -7.14
CA ARG A 56 -1.83 5.67 -8.02
C ARG A 56 -3.01 4.72 -7.79
N THR A 57 -2.74 3.45 -7.52
CA THR A 57 -3.77 2.47 -7.16
C THR A 57 -4.54 2.93 -5.92
N VAL A 58 -3.86 3.30 -4.83
CA VAL A 58 -4.50 3.83 -3.62
C VAL A 58 -5.23 5.15 -3.89
N GLU A 59 -4.57 6.08 -4.60
CA GLU A 59 -5.13 7.41 -4.91
C GLU A 59 -6.38 7.33 -5.79
N SER A 60 -6.50 6.31 -6.66
CA SER A 60 -7.69 6.09 -7.49
C SER A 60 -8.98 5.82 -6.69
N TYR A 61 -8.85 5.40 -5.42
CA TYR A 61 -9.99 5.23 -4.52
C TYR A 61 -10.32 6.50 -3.73
N GLY A 62 -9.53 7.57 -3.88
CA GLY A 62 -9.69 8.84 -3.16
C GLY A 62 -9.00 8.88 -1.79
N MET A 63 -8.07 7.95 -1.53
CA MET A 63 -7.29 7.88 -0.29
C MET A 63 -5.81 8.19 -0.56
N LYS A 64 -5.00 8.34 0.50
CA LYS A 64 -3.56 8.59 0.40
C LYS A 64 -2.75 7.38 0.83
N LEU A 65 -1.72 7.01 0.06
CA LEU A 65 -0.68 6.11 0.54
C LEU A 65 0.25 6.89 1.48
N SER A 66 0.22 6.57 2.77
CA SER A 66 0.89 7.35 3.81
C SER A 66 2.16 6.71 4.35
N ALA A 67 2.28 5.38 4.30
CA ALA A 67 3.47 4.66 4.73
C ALA A 67 3.59 3.28 4.06
N LEU A 68 4.81 2.77 4.02
CA LEU A 68 5.16 1.39 3.70
C LEU A 68 5.95 0.81 4.88
N GLU A 69 5.63 -0.42 5.28
CA GLU A 69 6.22 -1.09 6.45
C GLU A 69 6.48 -2.58 6.12
N ASN A 70 7.64 -3.08 5.80
CA ASN A 70 8.96 -2.50 5.95
C ASN A 70 9.55 -2.21 4.57
N VAL A 71 10.84 -1.92 4.54
CA VAL A 71 11.62 -1.78 3.31
C VAL A 71 12.43 -3.06 3.08
N PRO A 72 12.85 -3.36 1.83
CA PRO A 72 13.76 -4.47 1.57
C PRO A 72 15.07 -4.34 2.38
N THR A 73 15.63 -5.47 2.81
CA THR A 73 16.89 -5.58 3.57
C THR A 73 17.97 -6.28 2.77
#